data_AF-A0AB38HA97-F1
#
_entry.id   AF-A0AB38HA97-F1
#
_cell.length_a   1.000
_cell.length_b   1.000
_cell.length_c   1.000
_cell.angle_alpha   90.00
_cell.angle_beta   90.00
_cell.angle_gamma   90.00
#
_symmetry.space_group_name_H-M   'P 1'
#
loop_
_entity.id
_entity.type
_entity.pdbx_description
1 polymer ?
#
loop_
_entity_poly.entity_id
_entity_poly.type
_entity_poly.pdbx_seq_one_letter_code
_entity_poly.pdbx_strand_id
1 'polypeptide(L)'
;MLALSKSANPQKFARKAPQYIHSLCGVTNKAFGVSCYLQGDGYPIKSHVVFFGQDERSEIASYCFDVLFRQLNTARKAFNTGQSKRLKRSTLISRAEAFCEGWVDGIYQSVREFALNLTEQEKTALANYHQILREQRNFAESKVRSVGDTCERTGDSAMWQGYQQGKKVKLNHGVKGKEQTKLTMKS
;
A
#
# COMPACT_ATOMS: atom_id res chain seq x y z
N MET A 1 -5.42 2.60 28.45
CA MET A 1 -5.85 2.29 27.08
C MET A 1 -4.85 2.95 26.14
N LEU A 2 -4.19 2.21 25.24
CA LEU A 2 -3.22 2.82 24.32
C LEU A 2 -3.95 3.80 23.38
N ALA A 3 -3.47 5.04 23.30
CA ALA A 3 -4.03 6.03 22.39
C ALA A 3 -3.52 5.79 20.97
N LEU A 4 -4.44 5.75 20.00
CA LEU A 4 -4.11 5.58 18.59
C LEU A 4 -4.34 6.89 17.84
N SER A 5 -3.37 7.26 17.00
CA SER A 5 -3.47 8.35 16.06
C SER A 5 -3.96 7.85 14.70
N LYS A 6 -4.47 8.76 13.87
CA LYS A 6 -4.85 8.49 12.48
C LYS A 6 -4.11 9.42 11.53
N SER A 7 -3.78 8.91 10.35
CA SER A 7 -3.28 9.72 9.24
C SER A 7 -3.93 9.27 7.93
N ALA A 8 -4.54 10.21 7.22
CA ALA A 8 -5.13 9.97 5.91
C ALA A 8 -4.09 10.17 4.81
N ASN A 9 -3.99 9.23 3.89
CA ASN A 9 -3.14 9.36 2.72
C ASN A 9 -3.85 10.16 1.61
N PRO A 10 -3.18 11.10 0.94
CA PRO A 10 -3.80 11.93 -0.09
C PRO A 10 -4.15 11.19 -1.39
N GLN A 11 -3.54 10.03 -1.65
CA GLN A 11 -3.76 9.27 -2.88
C GLN A 11 -5.18 8.72 -2.94
N LYS A 12 -5.82 8.94 -4.10
CA LYS A 12 -7.21 8.53 -4.36
C LYS A 12 -7.26 7.36 -5.33
N PHE A 13 -8.07 6.37 -5.00
CA PHE A 13 -8.29 5.13 -5.75
C PHE A 13 -9.76 5.02 -6.15
N ALA A 14 -10.06 4.15 -7.11
CA ALA A 14 -11.44 3.73 -7.33
C ALA A 14 -11.94 2.91 -6.13
N ARG A 15 -13.25 2.99 -5.80
CA ARG A 15 -13.83 2.23 -4.67
C ARG A 15 -13.49 0.74 -4.67
N LYS A 16 -13.46 0.12 -5.85
CA LYS A 16 -12.89 -1.21 -6.05
C LYS A 16 -11.43 -1.04 -6.44
N ALA A 17 -10.58 -0.91 -5.43
CA ALA A 17 -9.16 -0.80 -5.63
C ALA A 17 -8.61 -2.13 -6.17
N PRO A 18 -7.57 -2.10 -7.02
CA PRO A 18 -6.90 -3.31 -7.47
C PRO A 18 -6.11 -3.95 -6.32
N GLN A 19 -5.93 -5.26 -6.39
CA GLN A 19 -5.34 -6.07 -5.31
C GLN A 19 -3.98 -5.58 -4.82
N TYR A 20 -3.09 -5.14 -5.73
CA TYR A 20 -1.77 -4.61 -5.33
C TYR A 20 -1.84 -3.41 -4.36
N ILE A 21 -2.94 -2.62 -4.35
CA ILE A 21 -3.13 -1.55 -3.36
C ILE A 21 -3.33 -2.14 -1.97
N HIS A 22 -4.14 -3.19 -1.86
CA HIS A 22 -4.36 -3.91 -0.61
C HIS A 22 -3.07 -4.57 -0.12
N SER A 23 -2.32 -5.20 -1.04
CA SER A 23 -1.01 -5.76 -0.72
C SER A 23 -0.04 -4.68 -0.22
N LEU A 24 -0.01 -3.50 -0.87
CA LEU A 24 0.87 -2.40 -0.47
C LEU A 24 0.52 -1.84 0.91
N CYS A 25 -0.79 -1.74 1.22
CA CYS A 25 -1.26 -1.45 2.57
C CYS A 25 -0.77 -2.50 3.57
N GLY A 26 -0.87 -3.79 3.24
CA GLY A 26 -0.40 -4.89 4.10
C GLY A 26 1.10 -4.84 4.39
N VAL A 27 1.92 -4.54 3.38
CA VAL A 27 3.37 -4.34 3.55
C VAL A 27 3.65 -3.17 4.47
N THR A 28 2.96 -2.04 4.27
CA THR A 28 3.12 -0.84 5.11
C THR A 28 2.69 -1.09 6.55
N ASN A 29 1.56 -1.77 6.75
CA ASN A 29 1.05 -2.15 8.08
C ASN A 29 2.08 -2.97 8.86
N LYS A 30 2.66 -3.98 8.21
CA LYS A 30 3.70 -4.83 8.84
C LYS A 30 5.00 -4.08 9.10
N ALA A 31 5.43 -3.21 8.18
CA ALA A 31 6.65 -2.43 8.34
C ALA A 31 6.58 -1.52 9.57
N PHE A 32 5.47 -0.81 9.76
CA PHE A 32 5.34 0.26 10.75
C PHE A 32 4.48 -0.11 11.96
N GLY A 33 4.01 -1.36 12.07
CA GLY A 33 3.18 -1.78 13.19
C GLY A 33 1.88 -0.98 13.28
N VAL A 34 1.25 -0.73 12.14
CA VAL A 34 -0.01 0.01 12.01
C VAL A 34 -1.09 -0.85 11.36
N SER A 35 -2.33 -0.38 11.42
CA SER A 35 -3.43 -0.92 10.64
C SER A 35 -4.04 0.18 9.77
N CYS A 36 -4.85 -0.20 8.78
CA CYS A 36 -5.46 0.79 7.89
C CYS A 36 -6.84 0.34 7.41
N TYR A 37 -7.62 1.30 6.92
CA TYR A 37 -8.86 1.07 6.20
C TYR A 37 -8.96 1.98 4.97
N LEU A 38 -9.84 1.62 4.03
CA LEU A 38 -10.16 2.47 2.88
C LEU A 38 -11.41 3.31 3.18
N GLN A 39 -11.26 4.63 3.18
CA GLN A 39 -12.35 5.58 3.37
C GLN A 39 -12.85 6.08 2.01
N GLY A 40 -14.16 6.00 1.77
CA GLY A 40 -14.78 6.54 0.56
C GLY A 40 -15.07 8.04 0.68
N ASP A 41 -14.85 8.78 -0.40
CA ASP A 41 -15.11 10.22 -0.48
C ASP A 41 -16.36 10.47 -1.35
N GLY A 42 -17.55 10.34 -0.75
CA GLY A 42 -18.82 10.76 -1.37
C GLY A 42 -18.95 10.44 -2.86
N TYR A 43 -19.46 11.41 -3.64
CA TYR A 43 -19.49 11.36 -5.10
C TYR A 43 -18.45 12.34 -5.68
N PRO A 44 -17.60 11.95 -6.66
CA PRO A 44 -17.49 10.62 -7.26
C PRO A 44 -16.85 9.62 -6.30
N ILE A 45 -17.27 8.35 -6.39
CA ILE A 45 -16.94 7.29 -5.43
C ILE A 45 -15.46 6.85 -5.55
N LYS A 46 -14.57 7.69 -5.03
CA LYS A 46 -13.15 7.39 -4.81
C LYS A 46 -12.93 6.96 -3.37
N SER A 47 -11.83 6.29 -3.11
CA SER A 47 -11.39 5.96 -1.76
C SER A 47 -9.95 6.37 -1.54
N HIS A 48 -9.57 6.56 -0.28
CA HIS A 48 -8.19 6.79 0.14
C HIS A 48 -7.87 5.93 1.36
N VAL A 49 -6.59 5.67 1.57
CA VAL A 49 -6.15 4.86 2.72
C VAL A 49 -6.06 5.76 3.94
N VAL A 50 -6.58 5.29 5.07
CA VAL A 50 -6.38 5.90 6.38
C VAL A 50 -5.64 4.91 7.27
N PHE A 51 -4.44 5.28 7.69
CA PHE A 51 -3.62 4.53 8.63
C PHE A 51 -3.96 4.93 10.05
N PHE A 52 -3.85 3.98 10.98
CA PHE A 52 -3.97 4.21 12.40
C PHE A 52 -2.99 3.34 13.19
N GLY A 53 -2.43 3.90 14.25
CA GLY A 53 -1.36 3.27 15.02
C GLY A 53 -0.98 4.11 16.23
N GLN A 54 -0.07 3.60 17.05
CA GLN A 54 0.42 4.32 18.22
C GLN A 54 1.35 5.47 17.80
N ASP A 55 1.34 6.56 18.59
CA ASP A 55 2.24 7.71 18.44
C ASP A 55 2.22 8.27 17.00
N GLU A 56 3.40 8.53 16.43
CA GLU A 56 3.61 9.06 15.07
C GLU A 56 3.60 7.99 13.97
N ARG A 57 3.39 6.70 14.32
CA ARG A 57 3.50 5.59 13.35
C ARG A 57 2.51 5.70 12.20
N SER A 58 1.30 6.20 12.45
CA SER A 58 0.28 6.36 11.41
C SER A 58 0.69 7.38 10.34
N GLU A 59 1.33 8.48 10.75
CA GLU A 59 1.84 9.52 9.85
C GLU A 59 3.02 9.03 9.02
N ILE A 60 3.99 8.37 9.67
CA ILE A 60 5.13 7.76 8.99
C ILE A 60 4.67 6.71 7.96
N ALA A 61 3.71 5.86 8.33
CA ALA A 61 3.14 4.86 7.44
C ALA A 61 2.43 5.50 6.24
N SER A 62 1.65 6.56 6.46
CA SER A 62 0.99 7.31 5.38
C SER A 62 2.00 7.88 4.40
N TYR A 63 3.05 8.54 4.89
CA TYR A 63 4.12 9.07 4.05
C TYR A 63 4.84 7.96 3.27
N CYS A 64 5.21 6.88 3.94
CA CYS A 64 5.87 5.74 3.31
C CYS A 64 5.02 5.11 2.21
N PHE A 65 3.72 4.92 2.46
CA PHE A 65 2.80 4.41 1.45
C PHE A 65 2.76 5.32 0.21
N ASP A 66 2.71 6.64 0.39
CA ASP A 66 2.73 7.59 -0.74
C ASP A 66 4.02 7.46 -1.57
N VAL A 67 5.18 7.38 -0.91
CA VAL A 67 6.47 7.18 -1.58
C VAL A 67 6.50 5.87 -2.37
N LEU A 68 6.14 4.76 -1.73
CA LEU A 68 6.10 3.44 -2.39
C LEU A 68 5.10 3.42 -3.55
N PHE A 69 3.93 4.05 -3.39
CA PHE A 69 2.92 4.12 -4.43
C PHE A 69 3.41 4.88 -5.67
N ARG A 70 4.13 6.00 -5.48
CA ARG A 70 4.75 6.75 -6.59
C ARG A 70 5.82 5.93 -7.30
N GLN A 71 6.64 5.19 -6.55
CA GLN A 71 7.65 4.29 -7.13
C GLN A 71 6.99 3.16 -7.93
N LEU A 72 5.95 2.53 -7.38
CA LEU A 72 5.17 1.49 -8.06
C LEU A 72 4.57 2.00 -9.36
N ASN A 73 3.97 3.19 -9.37
CA ASN A 73 3.39 3.76 -10.59
C ASN A 73 4.44 4.06 -11.66
N THR A 74 5.63 4.51 -11.24
CA THR A 74 6.76 4.74 -12.15
C THR A 74 7.23 3.42 -12.77
N ALA A 75 7.41 2.40 -11.94
CA ALA A 75 7.73 1.03 -12.34
C ALA A 75 6.69 0.44 -13.31
N ARG A 76 5.41 0.54 -12.97
CA ARG A 76 4.28 0.09 -13.79
C ARG A 76 4.25 0.80 -15.14
N LYS A 77 4.49 2.11 -15.17
CA LYS A 77 4.56 2.89 -16.42
C LYS A 77 5.68 2.37 -17.31
N ALA A 78 6.88 2.17 -16.76
CA ALA A 78 8.01 1.61 -17.51
C ALA A 78 7.70 0.20 -18.06
N PHE A 79 7.12 -0.68 -17.24
CA PHE A 79 6.69 -2.01 -17.66
C PHE A 79 5.71 -1.93 -18.85
N ASN A 80 4.68 -1.08 -18.75
CA ASN A 80 3.69 -0.89 -19.81
C ASN A 80 4.28 -0.34 -21.11
N THR A 81 5.28 0.54 -21.04
CA THR A 81 5.94 1.06 -22.25
C THR A 81 6.71 -0.01 -23.01
N GLY A 82 7.17 -1.07 -22.34
CA GLY A 82 7.84 -2.21 -22.96
C GLY A 82 6.89 -3.24 -23.57
N GLN A 83 5.57 -3.12 -23.38
CA GLN A 83 4.60 -4.07 -23.91
C GLN A 83 4.26 -3.81 -25.38
N SER A 84 3.92 -4.87 -26.11
CA SER A 84 3.47 -4.76 -27.51
C SER A 84 2.18 -3.95 -27.62
N LYS A 85 2.17 -2.99 -28.55
CA LYS A 85 0.98 -2.17 -28.88
C LYS A 85 -0.17 -2.99 -29.50
N ARG A 86 0.09 -4.24 -29.91
CA ARG A 86 -0.93 -5.15 -30.48
C ARG A 86 -1.74 -5.89 -29.41
N LEU A 87 -1.35 -5.81 -28.13
CA LEU A 87 -2.06 -6.50 -27.06
C LEU A 87 -3.47 -5.93 -26.89
N LYS A 88 -4.43 -6.82 -26.60
CA LYS A 88 -5.76 -6.41 -26.15
C LYS A 88 -5.61 -5.61 -24.87
N ARG A 89 -6.45 -4.58 -24.71
CA ARG A 89 -6.47 -3.72 -23.51
C ARG A 89 -6.64 -4.52 -22.22
N SER A 90 -7.49 -5.55 -22.23
CA SER A 90 -7.69 -6.44 -21.08
C SER A 90 -6.41 -7.16 -20.66
N THR A 91 -5.67 -7.72 -21.62
CA THR A 91 -4.38 -8.38 -21.39
C THR A 91 -3.33 -7.41 -20.86
N LEU A 92 -3.24 -6.20 -21.42
CA LEU A 92 -2.33 -5.16 -20.93
C LEU A 92 -2.61 -4.81 -19.46
N ILE A 93 -3.90 -4.66 -19.11
CA ILE A 93 -4.32 -4.38 -17.73
C ILE A 93 -3.94 -5.54 -16.81
N SER A 94 -4.28 -6.78 -17.18
CA SER A 94 -3.99 -7.97 -16.38
C SER A 94 -2.48 -8.15 -16.12
N ARG A 95 -1.65 -8.05 -17.17
CA ARG A 95 -0.18 -8.09 -17.02
C ARG A 95 0.36 -6.98 -16.13
N ALA A 96 -0.17 -5.76 -16.27
CA ALA A 96 0.25 -4.63 -15.44
C ALA A 96 -0.15 -4.80 -13.98
N GLU A 97 -1.32 -5.39 -13.69
CA GLU A 97 -1.76 -5.71 -12.33
C GLU A 97 -0.90 -6.83 -11.73
N ALA A 98 -0.63 -7.92 -12.46
CA ALA A 98 0.28 -9.00 -12.04
C ALA A 98 1.71 -8.48 -11.75
N PHE A 99 2.22 -7.59 -12.60
CA PHE A 99 3.50 -6.92 -12.37
C PHE A 99 3.48 -6.11 -11.06
N CYS A 100 2.40 -5.37 -10.79
CA CYS A 100 2.30 -4.57 -9.56
C CYS A 100 2.22 -5.45 -8.32
N GLU A 101 1.51 -6.57 -8.37
CA GLU A 101 1.45 -7.54 -7.27
C GLU A 101 2.83 -8.12 -6.99
N GLY A 102 3.52 -8.62 -8.01
CA GLY A 102 4.88 -9.10 -7.87
C GLY A 102 5.83 -8.03 -7.31
N TRP A 103 5.71 -6.78 -7.77
CA TRP A 103 6.52 -5.67 -7.24
C TRP A 103 6.32 -5.44 -5.74
N VAL A 104 5.07 -5.51 -5.27
CA VAL A 104 4.77 -5.41 -3.82
C VAL A 104 5.33 -6.60 -3.06
N ASP A 105 5.24 -7.82 -3.61
CA ASP A 105 5.83 -9.02 -3.00
C ASP A 105 7.36 -8.94 -2.89
N GLY A 106 8.01 -8.33 -3.89
CA GLY A 106 9.44 -8.07 -3.88
C GLY A 106 9.86 -7.16 -2.72
N ILE A 107 9.08 -6.10 -2.48
CA ILE A 107 9.30 -5.21 -1.34
C ILE A 107 9.02 -5.89 -0.03
N TYR A 108 7.96 -6.70 0.05
CA TYR A 108 7.63 -7.44 1.26
C TYR A 108 8.82 -8.28 1.74
N GLN A 109 9.57 -8.91 0.81
CA GLN A 109 10.78 -9.64 1.16
C GLN A 109 11.84 -8.73 1.82
N SER A 110 12.07 -7.53 1.29
CA SER A 110 13.02 -6.56 1.84
C SER A 110 12.56 -5.95 3.17
N VAL A 111 11.24 -5.77 3.34
CA VAL A 111 10.63 -5.17 4.54
C VAL A 111 10.55 -6.16 5.70
N ARG A 112 10.40 -7.46 5.42
CA ARG A 112 10.22 -8.50 6.45
C ARG A 112 11.34 -8.50 7.49
N GLU A 113 12.56 -8.16 7.10
CA GLU A 113 13.73 -8.11 7.99
C GLU A 113 13.63 -7.00 9.05
N PHE A 114 12.83 -5.97 8.82
CA PHE A 114 12.69 -4.80 9.69
C PHE A 114 11.25 -4.57 10.17
N ALA A 115 10.37 -5.56 9.99
CA ALA A 115 8.99 -5.47 10.45
C ALA A 115 8.96 -5.22 11.97
N LEU A 116 8.19 -4.23 12.40
CA LEU A 116 8.05 -3.93 13.81
C LEU A 116 7.34 -5.08 14.53
N ASN A 117 8.01 -5.63 15.54
CA ASN A 117 7.42 -6.60 16.45
C ASN A 117 6.56 -5.89 17.47
N LEU A 118 5.24 -5.89 17.23
CA LEU A 118 4.26 -5.35 18.17
C LEU A 118 4.15 -6.23 19.41
N THR A 119 4.02 -5.60 20.57
CA THR A 119 3.60 -6.24 21.82
C THR A 119 2.16 -6.74 21.71
N GLU A 120 1.78 -7.73 22.53
CA GLU A 120 0.40 -8.21 22.56
C GLU A 120 -0.60 -7.09 22.88
N GLN A 121 -0.22 -6.17 23.77
CA GLN A 121 -1.05 -5.02 24.12
C GLN A 121 -1.30 -4.10 22.91
N GLU A 122 -0.28 -3.82 22.10
CA GLU A 122 -0.42 -3.02 20.87
C GLU A 122 -1.30 -3.74 19.83
N LYS A 123 -1.11 -5.05 19.66
CA LYS A 123 -1.96 -5.87 18.76
C LYS A 123 -3.42 -5.82 19.18
N THR A 124 -3.70 -5.99 20.48
CA THR A 124 -5.05 -5.90 21.03
C THR A 124 -5.64 -4.50 20.84
N ALA A 125 -4.85 -3.44 21.05
CA ALA A 125 -5.31 -2.07 20.84
C ALA A 125 -5.72 -1.81 19.38
N LEU A 126 -4.90 -2.24 18.41
CA LEU A 126 -5.24 -2.14 16.99
C LEU A 126 -6.49 -2.95 16.62
N ALA A 127 -6.62 -4.17 17.13
CA ALA A 127 -7.77 -5.05 16.87
C ALA A 127 -9.08 -4.46 17.44
N ASN A 128 -9.06 -4.00 18.69
CA ASN A 128 -10.21 -3.37 19.34
C ASN A 128 -10.64 -2.12 18.57
N TYR A 129 -9.68 -1.29 18.15
CA TYR A 129 -9.98 -0.11 17.37
C TYR A 129 -10.62 -0.44 16.02
N HIS A 130 -10.09 -1.43 15.33
CA HIS A 130 -10.66 -1.92 14.08
C HIS A 130 -12.08 -2.46 14.25
N GLN A 131 -12.37 -3.15 15.35
CA GLN A 131 -13.70 -3.65 15.68
C GLN A 131 -14.69 -2.49 15.92
N ILE A 132 -14.29 -1.49 16.72
CA ILE A 132 -15.10 -0.28 16.95
C ILE A 132 -15.42 0.42 15.62
N LEU A 133 -14.45 0.51 14.69
CA LEU A 133 -14.68 1.08 13.37
C LEU A 133 -15.71 0.27 12.55
N ARG A 134 -15.67 -1.06 12.59
CA ARG A 134 -16.66 -1.92 11.93
C ARG A 134 -18.07 -1.62 12.43
N GLU A 135 -18.24 -1.55 13.76
CA GLU A 135 -19.53 -1.35 14.42
C GLU A 135 -20.08 0.07 14.19
N GLN A 136 -19.24 1.10 14.35
CA GLN A 136 -19.69 2.50 14.29
C GLN A 136 -19.88 3.05 12.88
N ARG A 137 -19.14 2.53 11.89
CA ARG A 137 -19.12 3.09 10.53
C ARG A 137 -19.74 2.18 9.47
N ASN A 138 -20.36 1.08 9.90
CA ASN A 138 -20.94 0.06 9.02
C ASN A 138 -19.96 -0.34 7.89
N PHE A 139 -18.68 -0.49 8.26
CA PHE A 139 -17.64 -0.81 7.29
C PHE A 139 -17.84 -2.23 6.77
N ALA A 140 -18.11 -2.32 5.47
CA ALA A 140 -18.11 -3.57 4.76
C ALA A 140 -16.68 -4.02 4.42
N GLU A 141 -16.50 -5.33 4.23
CA GLU A 141 -15.25 -5.85 3.68
C GLU A 141 -14.98 -5.24 2.29
N SER A 142 -13.73 -4.86 2.07
CA SER A 142 -13.37 -4.19 0.83
C SER A 142 -13.46 -5.16 -0.34
N LYS A 143 -14.20 -4.78 -1.38
CA LYS A 143 -14.29 -5.56 -2.62
C LYS A 143 -13.04 -5.31 -3.45
N VAL A 144 -12.17 -6.29 -3.49
CA VAL A 144 -11.00 -6.34 -4.38
C VAL A 144 -11.46 -6.53 -5.82
N ARG A 145 -10.84 -5.82 -6.77
CA ARG A 145 -10.95 -6.20 -8.19
C ARG A 145 -10.04 -7.40 -8.45
N SER A 146 -10.62 -8.54 -8.82
CA SER A 146 -9.84 -9.71 -9.23
C SER A 146 -9.02 -9.40 -10.49
N VAL A 147 -7.80 -9.92 -10.54
CA VAL A 147 -6.98 -9.90 -11.75
C VAL A 147 -7.74 -10.66 -12.84
N GLY A 148 -7.80 -10.09 -14.04
CA GLY A 148 -8.47 -10.75 -15.17
C GLY A 148 -7.81 -12.08 -15.49
N ASP A 149 -8.63 -13.14 -15.59
CA ASP A 149 -8.25 -14.55 -15.78
C ASP A 149 -7.75 -14.84 -17.21
N THR A 150 -6.84 -13.99 -17.71
CA THR A 150 -6.09 -14.27 -18.93
C THR A 150 -4.95 -15.18 -18.55
N CYS A 151 -5.27 -16.47 -18.46
CA CYS A 151 -4.33 -17.59 -18.62
C CYS A 151 -3.37 -17.24 -19.79
N GLU A 152 -2.19 -16.77 -19.46
CA GLU A 152 -1.08 -16.71 -20.37
C GLU A 152 0.09 -17.40 -19.69
N ARG A 153 0.81 -18.21 -20.46
CA ARG A 153 2.08 -18.85 -20.11
C ARG A 153 3.20 -17.87 -19.66
N THR A 154 2.90 -16.56 -19.66
CA THR A 154 3.77 -15.42 -19.34
C THR A 154 3.22 -14.51 -18.24
N GLY A 155 2.05 -14.80 -17.65
CA GLY A 155 1.55 -14.07 -16.46
C GLY A 155 2.55 -14.14 -15.30
N ASP A 156 3.11 -15.33 -15.08
CA ASP A 156 4.22 -15.58 -14.15
C ASP A 156 5.45 -14.73 -14.47
N SER A 157 5.71 -14.43 -15.74
CA SER A 157 6.84 -13.58 -16.15
C SER A 157 6.63 -12.11 -15.77
N ALA A 158 5.41 -11.58 -15.91
CA ALA A 158 5.11 -10.19 -15.52
C ALA A 158 5.21 -10.02 -14.00
N MET A 159 4.63 -10.96 -13.25
CA MET A 159 4.73 -10.98 -11.79
C MET A 159 6.19 -11.12 -11.34
N TRP A 160 6.96 -12.05 -11.92
CA TRP A 160 8.37 -12.23 -11.60
C TRP A 160 9.23 -11.00 -11.92
N GLN A 161 9.00 -10.32 -13.05
CA GLN A 161 9.67 -9.06 -13.37
C GLN A 161 9.36 -7.97 -12.34
N GLY A 162 8.08 -7.87 -11.94
CA GLY A 162 7.64 -7.00 -10.85
C GLY A 162 8.43 -7.30 -9.58
N TYR A 163 8.43 -8.56 -9.15
CA TYR A 163 9.14 -9.04 -7.97
C TYR A 163 10.62 -8.70 -7.97
N GLN A 164 11.33 -8.99 -9.07
CA GLN A 164 12.75 -8.68 -9.20
C GLN A 164 13.03 -7.18 -9.11
N GLN A 165 12.13 -6.34 -9.61
CA GLN A 165 12.27 -4.89 -9.49
C GLN A 165 11.91 -4.40 -8.09
N GLY A 166 10.85 -4.93 -7.48
CA GLY A 166 10.41 -4.61 -6.13
C GLY A 166 11.49 -4.89 -5.09
N LYS A 167 12.21 -6.00 -5.21
CA LYS A 167 13.35 -6.34 -4.34
C LYS A 167 14.48 -5.31 -4.33
N LYS A 168 14.60 -4.51 -5.40
CA LYS A 168 15.65 -3.48 -5.52
C LYS A 168 15.24 -2.19 -4.82
N VAL A 169 13.97 -2.05 -4.45
CA VAL A 169 13.48 -0.88 -3.71
C VAL A 169 14.01 -0.95 -2.30
N LYS A 170 14.78 0.07 -1.92
CA LYS A 170 15.21 0.25 -0.55
C LYS A 170 14.21 1.13 0.17
N LEU A 171 13.62 0.60 1.23
CA LEU A 171 12.85 1.41 2.16
C LEU A 171 13.82 2.14 3.07
N ASN A 172 13.97 3.45 2.87
CA ASN A 172 14.69 4.29 3.81
C ASN A 172 13.82 4.44 5.07
N HIS A 173 13.86 3.45 5.96
CA HIS A 173 13.28 3.58 7.28
C HIS A 173 14.11 4.64 8.05
N GLY A 174 13.52 5.79 8.33
CA GLY A 174 14.09 6.77 9.24
C GLY A 174 14.01 6.21 10.65
N VAL A 175 14.98 5.36 11.04
CA VAL A 175 15.08 4.90 12.42
C VAL A 175 15.59 6.08 13.25
N LYS A 176 14.70 6.60 14.10
CA LYS A 176 14.80 7.69 15.09
C LYS A 176 14.11 8.98 14.65
N GLY A 177 12.99 9.26 15.31
CA GLY A 177 12.34 10.57 15.36
C GLY A 177 13.32 11.66 15.80
N LYS A 178 13.94 12.31 14.83
CA LYS A 178 14.43 13.67 14.96
C LYS A 178 13.99 14.42 13.72
N GLU A 179 13.01 15.29 13.96
CA GLU A 179 12.74 16.52 13.24
C GLU A 179 12.78 16.42 11.72
N GLN A 180 11.60 16.37 11.10
CA GLN A 180 11.43 17.04 9.83
C GLN A 180 11.87 18.49 10.02
N THR A 181 13.10 18.79 9.62
CA THR A 181 13.61 20.14 9.57
C THR A 181 12.65 20.93 8.69
N LYS A 182 11.87 21.81 9.31
CA LYS A 182 11.19 22.91 8.64
C LYS A 182 12.23 23.56 7.72
N LEU A 183 12.06 23.38 6.41
CA LEU A 183 12.67 24.23 5.42
C LEU A 183 12.04 25.62 5.59
N THR A 184 12.59 26.38 6.53
CA THR A 184 12.43 27.82 6.58
C THR A 184 13.26 28.37 5.43
N MET A 185 12.59 28.79 4.37
CA MET A 185 13.22 29.68 3.38
C MET A 185 13.45 31.03 4.07
N LYS A 186 14.69 31.29 4.49
CA LYS A 186 15.33 32.62 4.42
C LYS A 186 16.10 32.62 3.09
N SER A 187 16.15 33.67 2.28
CA SER A 187 15.99 35.11 2.47
C SER A 187 15.45 35.71 1.18
#